data_AF-A0A514JRF0-F1
#
_entry.id   AF-A0A514JRF0-F1
#
_cell.length_a   1.000
_cell.length_b   1.000
_cell.length_c   1.000
_cell.angle_alpha   90.00
_cell.angle_beta   90.00
_cell.angle_gamma   90.00
#
_symmetry.space_group_name_H-M   'P 1'
#
loop_
_entity.id
_entity.type
_entity.pdbx_description
1 polymer ?
#
loop_
_entity_poly.entity_id
_entity_poly.type
_entity_poly.pdbx_seq_one_letter_code
_entity_poly.pdbx_strand_id
1 'polypeptide(L)'
;MTALRPERESGVDAYGGAGDQGTSYGGQPYGDPGAYGDGWYDGTAPAADPYDGTASAPDPYAGASDSTAFLPPVDEETVALRIPEPPERTAREQPAPVPGAGRAARRKAARKRHGRRGGSHKAAGASGASGAAEGREGATEGAEEASRAPLSRVEARRQARARKASPAVVASRAIGEVFITTGVLMLLFVTYQLWWTNVRAHAQAGKEASDLQDDWKNGERKPGAFEPGQGFALLHIPKLDVVVPIAEGIDSKRVLDRGMVGHYAEGALKTAMPDEKKGNFGLAGHRNTHGEPFRYINRLEPGDPIVVETQDTYYVYKMASILPVTSPSNISVLDPVPKGSGFTGPGRYITLTTCTPEFTSKYRMIVWGKMDEERPRSKGKPDALVS
;
A
#
# COMPACT_ATOMS: atom_id res chain seq x y z
N MET A 1 -65.41 32.74 -51.74
CA MET A 1 -65.57 34.05 -51.07
C MET A 1 -65.15 33.87 -49.62
N THR A 2 -64.04 34.53 -49.26
CA THR A 2 -63.69 35.24 -47.99
C THR A 2 -64.60 34.95 -46.77
N ALA A 3 -64.12 34.75 -45.55
CA ALA A 3 -63.21 35.58 -44.76
C ALA A 3 -62.91 34.85 -43.43
N LEU A 4 -61.65 34.77 -42.98
CA LEU A 4 -60.96 35.68 -42.03
C LEU A 4 -61.30 35.52 -40.53
N ARG A 5 -60.18 35.39 -39.81
CA ARG A 5 -59.87 35.58 -38.38
C ARG A 5 -60.49 36.85 -37.77
N PRO A 6 -60.47 36.97 -36.42
CA PRO A 6 -59.58 37.99 -35.86
C PRO A 6 -58.85 37.58 -34.56
N GLU A 7 -57.73 38.26 -34.33
CA GLU A 7 -56.95 38.33 -33.09
C GLU A 7 -57.49 39.40 -32.13
N ARG A 8 -57.04 39.39 -30.85
CA ARG A 8 -56.33 40.50 -30.14
C ARG A 8 -56.28 40.27 -28.61
N GLU A 9 -55.08 40.33 -28.00
CA GLU A 9 -54.53 41.41 -27.10
C GLU A 9 -55.14 41.39 -25.68
N SER A 10 -54.53 41.86 -24.58
CA SER A 10 -53.19 42.17 -24.04
C SER A 10 -53.46 42.86 -22.68
N GLY A 11 -52.50 42.90 -21.75
CA GLY A 11 -52.56 43.61 -20.45
C GLY A 11 -51.79 42.81 -19.40
N VAL A 12 -50.53 43.08 -19.00
CA VAL A 12 -49.75 44.28 -18.61
C VAL A 12 -50.15 44.91 -17.25
N ASP A 13 -49.10 45.24 -16.48
CA ASP A 13 -48.95 46.04 -15.24
C ASP A 13 -48.93 45.24 -13.91
N ALA A 14 -47.83 45.04 -13.17
CA ALA A 14 -46.65 45.83 -12.75
C ALA A 14 -46.87 46.77 -11.55
N TYR A 15 -46.20 46.46 -10.42
CA TYR A 15 -45.66 47.35 -9.35
C TYR A 15 -44.79 46.45 -8.44
N GLY A 16 -43.55 46.70 -8.03
CA GLY A 16 -42.67 47.87 -8.12
C GLY A 16 -42.08 48.22 -6.75
N GLY A 17 -40.74 48.22 -6.60
CA GLY A 17 -39.98 48.87 -5.51
C GLY A 17 -39.00 47.96 -4.76
N ALA A 18 -37.69 47.89 -5.10
CA ALA A 18 -36.59 48.84 -4.83
C ALA A 18 -36.16 48.84 -3.34
N GLY A 19 -34.89 48.74 -2.94
CA GLY A 19 -33.58 48.60 -3.59
C GLY A 19 -32.49 48.67 -2.50
N ASP A 20 -31.26 48.24 -2.78
CA ASP A 20 -30.06 48.84 -2.19
C ASP A 20 -28.83 48.61 -3.09
N GLN A 21 -27.93 49.58 -3.08
CA GLN A 21 -26.86 49.87 -4.03
C GLN A 21 -25.49 49.43 -3.50
N GLY A 22 -24.52 49.16 -4.39
CA GLY A 22 -23.09 49.18 -4.04
C GLY A 22 -22.12 48.44 -4.98
N THR A 23 -21.77 49.09 -6.12
CA THR A 23 -20.46 49.11 -6.83
C THR A 23 -19.63 47.80 -6.92
N SER A 24 -19.40 47.10 -8.04
CA SER A 24 -18.94 47.41 -9.42
C SER A 24 -17.59 48.16 -9.54
N TYR A 25 -16.55 47.41 -9.92
CA TYR A 25 -15.34 47.89 -10.62
C TYR A 25 -15.23 47.12 -11.94
N GLY A 26 -14.83 47.83 -13.00
CA GLY A 26 -14.99 47.49 -14.43
C GLY A 26 -14.22 46.25 -14.90
N GLY A 27 -14.59 45.61 -16.02
CA GLY A 27 -14.62 46.16 -17.38
C GLY A 27 -13.31 45.74 -18.09
N GLN A 28 -13.25 45.08 -19.25
CA GLN A 28 -14.16 44.97 -20.38
C GLN A 28 -13.74 43.78 -21.27
N PRO A 29 -14.57 43.34 -22.24
CA PRO A 29 -14.43 42.08 -22.98
C PRO A 29 -14.17 42.25 -24.50
N TYR A 30 -14.04 41.08 -25.17
CA TYR A 30 -14.18 40.79 -26.61
C TYR A 30 -13.10 41.22 -27.61
N GLY A 31 -12.71 40.26 -28.46
CA GLY A 31 -11.94 40.49 -29.68
C GLY A 31 -11.65 39.20 -30.46
N ASP A 32 -12.59 38.79 -31.30
CA ASP A 32 -12.40 38.07 -32.59
C ASP A 32 -13.35 38.83 -33.55
N PRO A 33 -13.02 39.12 -34.85
CA PRO A 33 -12.71 38.12 -35.90
C PRO A 33 -11.72 38.58 -37.00
N GLY A 34 -11.33 37.68 -37.91
CA GLY A 34 -11.09 38.06 -39.31
C GLY A 34 -9.94 37.38 -40.08
N ALA A 35 -10.28 36.85 -41.25
CA ALA A 35 -9.44 36.20 -42.24
C ALA A 35 -8.87 37.16 -43.33
N TYR A 36 -8.09 36.57 -44.25
CA TYR A 36 -7.63 36.99 -45.60
C TYR A 36 -6.17 37.50 -45.76
N GLY A 37 -5.46 36.93 -46.74
CA GLY A 37 -4.19 37.46 -47.27
C GLY A 37 -3.20 36.47 -47.93
N ASP A 38 -3.64 35.77 -48.98
CA ASP A 38 -2.99 35.55 -50.30
C ASP A 38 -1.53 35.04 -50.47
N GLY A 39 -1.37 34.00 -51.31
CA GLY A 39 -0.08 33.59 -51.90
C GLY A 39 -0.21 32.41 -52.86
N TRP A 40 -0.29 32.72 -54.16
CA TRP A 40 -0.50 31.87 -55.33
C TRP A 40 0.59 30.79 -55.59
N TYR A 41 0.21 29.63 -56.16
CA TYR A 41 0.70 29.10 -57.46
C TYR A 41 -0.22 27.97 -57.96
N ASP A 42 -0.90 28.26 -59.08
CA ASP A 42 -1.51 27.37 -60.07
C ASP A 42 -0.42 26.44 -60.64
N GLY A 43 -0.58 25.12 -60.79
CA GLY A 43 -1.47 24.46 -61.75
C GLY A 43 -0.62 23.70 -62.78
N THR A 44 -0.87 22.40 -62.93
CA THR A 44 -0.75 21.55 -64.15
C THR A 44 -0.31 20.13 -63.82
N ALA A 45 -1.23 19.17 -64.02
CA ALA A 45 -0.88 17.82 -64.43
C ALA A 45 -0.57 17.83 -65.94
N PRO A 46 0.26 16.90 -66.43
CA PRO A 46 -0.31 15.93 -67.36
C PRO A 46 0.21 14.49 -67.15
N ALA A 47 -0.37 13.61 -67.95
CA ALA A 47 -0.50 12.16 -67.81
C ALA A 47 0.61 11.30 -68.45
N ALA A 48 0.51 9.99 -68.14
CA ALA A 48 0.79 8.80 -68.96
C ALA A 48 2.22 8.22 -69.07
N ASP A 49 2.37 7.02 -68.45
CA ASP A 49 2.90 5.72 -68.95
C ASP A 49 4.38 5.56 -69.42
N PRO A 50 4.90 4.32 -69.61
CA PRO A 50 5.23 3.25 -68.64
C PRO A 50 6.66 2.65 -68.90
N TYR A 51 6.97 1.45 -68.37
CA TYR A 51 8.22 0.62 -68.51
C TYR A 51 9.36 0.94 -67.52
N ASP A 52 10.18 0.03 -66.99
CA ASP A 52 10.37 -1.43 -67.00
C ASP A 52 11.47 -1.72 -65.93
N GLY A 53 11.60 -2.94 -65.42
CA GLY A 53 12.93 -3.46 -65.06
C GLY A 53 13.27 -3.72 -63.59
N THR A 54 12.84 -4.88 -63.10
CA THR A 54 13.66 -5.91 -62.40
C THR A 54 14.31 -5.66 -61.03
N ALA A 55 14.06 -6.66 -60.14
CA ALA A 55 15.01 -7.31 -59.21
C ALA A 55 15.43 -6.52 -57.94
N SER A 56 15.45 -7.05 -56.71
CA SER A 56 15.27 -8.38 -56.13
C SER A 56 14.86 -8.24 -54.66
N ALA A 57 14.03 -9.15 -54.18
CA ALA A 57 13.93 -9.45 -52.75
C ALA A 57 15.16 -10.25 -52.27
N PRO A 58 15.53 -10.14 -51.00
CA PRO A 58 16.11 -11.28 -50.30
C PRO A 58 15.16 -11.80 -49.20
N ASP A 59 14.78 -13.06 -49.37
CA ASP A 59 14.14 -13.92 -48.36
C ASP A 59 15.13 -14.31 -47.23
N PRO A 60 14.62 -14.82 -46.10
CA PRO A 60 15.15 -14.52 -44.78
C PRO A 60 15.66 -15.77 -44.08
N TYR A 61 16.96 -16.08 -44.13
CA TYR A 61 17.60 -17.00 -43.17
C TYR A 61 19.11 -16.73 -43.10
N ALA A 62 19.54 -15.94 -42.12
CA ALA A 62 20.91 -15.95 -41.63
C ALA A 62 20.85 -15.84 -40.11
N GLY A 63 21.17 -16.94 -39.44
CA GLY A 63 21.14 -17.05 -37.99
C GLY A 63 22.15 -16.12 -37.32
N ALA A 64 21.72 -15.49 -36.25
CA ALA A 64 22.57 -15.03 -35.18
C ALA A 64 21.94 -15.49 -33.86
N SER A 65 22.52 -16.55 -33.30
CA SER A 65 22.30 -16.98 -31.94
C SER A 65 22.88 -15.93 -31.00
N ASP A 66 22.06 -14.99 -30.54
CA ASP A 66 22.42 -14.10 -29.44
C ASP A 66 21.76 -14.61 -28.16
N SER A 67 22.42 -15.59 -27.55
CA SER A 67 22.10 -16.08 -26.21
C SER A 67 22.51 -15.03 -25.18
N THR A 68 21.72 -13.98 -25.03
CA THR A 68 21.79 -13.11 -23.86
C THR A 68 21.12 -13.84 -22.70
N ALA A 69 21.93 -14.57 -21.93
CA ALA A 69 21.51 -15.12 -20.65
C ALA A 69 21.04 -13.96 -19.76
N PHE A 70 19.75 -13.94 -19.45
CA PHE A 70 19.17 -13.02 -18.48
C PHE A 70 19.75 -13.36 -17.10
N LEU A 71 20.65 -12.51 -16.61
CA LEU A 71 21.08 -12.54 -15.22
C LEU A 71 20.06 -11.74 -14.39
N PRO A 72 19.47 -12.30 -13.32
CA PRO A 72 18.61 -11.52 -12.44
C PRO A 72 19.43 -10.40 -11.78
N PRO A 73 18.81 -9.23 -11.49
CA PRO A 73 19.49 -8.17 -10.76
C PRO A 73 19.90 -8.70 -9.38
N VAL A 74 21.15 -8.44 -9.01
CA VAL A 74 21.70 -8.86 -7.72
C VAL A 74 20.96 -8.12 -6.61
N ASP A 75 20.36 -8.86 -5.69
CA ASP A 75 19.62 -8.31 -4.55
C ASP A 75 20.57 -7.43 -3.71
N GLU A 76 20.40 -6.10 -3.76
CA GLU A 76 21.17 -5.17 -2.90
C GLU A 76 20.90 -5.40 -1.40
N GLU A 77 19.88 -6.19 -1.06
CA GLU A 77 19.55 -6.58 0.31
C GLU A 77 20.50 -7.65 0.89
N THR A 78 21.34 -8.28 0.07
CA THR A 78 22.39 -9.22 0.55
C THR A 78 23.75 -8.56 0.80
N VAL A 79 23.92 -7.28 0.47
CA VAL A 79 25.17 -6.53 0.73
C VAL A 79 25.28 -6.10 2.19
N ALA A 80 24.17 -6.01 2.93
CA ALA A 80 24.13 -5.55 4.32
C ALA A 80 24.48 -6.61 5.38
N LEU A 81 24.82 -7.85 4.99
CA LEU A 81 25.21 -8.93 5.91
C LEU A 81 26.53 -9.64 5.53
N ARG A 82 27.47 -8.96 4.87
CA ARG A 82 28.88 -9.39 4.89
C ARG A 82 29.56 -8.81 6.12
N ILE A 83 29.65 -9.63 7.17
CA ILE A 83 30.65 -9.42 8.21
C ILE A 83 32.02 -9.52 7.52
N PRO A 84 32.88 -8.50 7.56
CA PRO A 84 34.23 -8.62 7.00
C PRO A 84 34.95 -9.76 7.73
N GLU A 85 35.62 -10.63 6.97
CA GLU A 85 36.47 -11.66 7.56
C GLU A 85 37.49 -10.99 8.51
N PRO A 86 37.68 -11.52 9.72
CA PRO A 86 38.67 -10.98 10.63
C PRO A 86 40.05 -11.09 9.96
N PRO A 87 40.92 -10.07 10.09
CA PRO A 87 42.23 -10.10 9.44
C PRO A 87 43.00 -11.36 9.85
N GLU A 88 43.68 -11.98 8.89
CA GLU A 88 44.60 -13.08 9.15
C GLU A 88 45.57 -12.67 10.25
N ARG A 89 45.68 -13.52 11.27
CA ARG A 89 46.64 -13.33 12.36
C ARG A 89 48.03 -13.36 11.75
N THR A 90 48.66 -12.20 11.65
CA THR A 90 50.11 -12.13 11.51
C THR A 90 50.74 -12.97 12.61
N ALA A 91 51.59 -13.90 12.20
CA ALA A 91 52.35 -14.75 13.10
C ALA A 91 53.04 -13.85 14.14
N ARG A 92 52.66 -14.00 15.40
CA ARG A 92 53.36 -13.36 16.50
C ARG A 92 54.77 -13.95 16.52
N GLU A 93 55.73 -13.15 16.08
CA GLU A 93 57.15 -13.41 16.26
C GLU A 93 57.41 -13.61 17.76
N GLN A 94 57.90 -14.80 18.11
CA GLN A 94 58.27 -15.15 19.47
C GLN A 94 59.64 -14.52 19.76
N PRO A 95 59.77 -13.60 20.73
CA PRO A 95 61.09 -13.26 21.22
C PRO A 95 61.66 -14.45 22.01
N ALA A 96 62.88 -14.84 21.66
CA ALA A 96 63.68 -15.87 22.31
C ALA A 96 63.81 -15.66 23.83
N PRO A 97 64.06 -16.72 24.62
CA PRO A 97 64.07 -16.64 26.07
C PRO A 97 65.31 -15.89 26.58
N VAL A 98 65.08 -14.82 27.35
CA VAL A 98 66.12 -14.22 28.21
C VAL A 98 66.35 -15.09 29.45
N PRO A 99 67.59 -15.53 29.72
CA PRO A 99 67.90 -16.27 30.93
C PRO A 99 68.02 -15.31 32.13
N GLY A 100 67.33 -15.63 33.22
CA GLY A 100 67.59 -15.04 34.53
C GLY A 100 66.58 -14.00 35.04
N ALA A 101 65.48 -14.46 35.64
CA ALA A 101 64.79 -13.72 36.68
C ALA A 101 64.03 -14.69 37.60
N GLY A 102 64.37 -14.68 38.89
CA GLY A 102 63.99 -15.68 39.88
C GLY A 102 62.50 -15.77 40.23
N ARG A 103 62.15 -16.90 40.87
CA ARG A 103 60.80 -17.39 41.24
C ARG A 103 59.91 -16.48 42.12
N ALA A 104 60.29 -15.24 42.42
CA ALA A 104 59.56 -14.38 43.35
C ALA A 104 58.55 -13.40 42.69
N ALA A 105 58.64 -13.13 41.38
CA ALA A 105 57.77 -12.15 40.72
C ALA A 105 56.39 -12.70 40.26
N ARG A 106 56.19 -14.03 40.26
CA ARG A 106 55.01 -14.68 39.65
C ARG A 106 53.78 -14.79 40.58
N ARG A 107 53.85 -14.32 41.83
CA ARG A 107 52.74 -14.38 42.81
C ARG A 107 51.89 -13.10 42.96
N LYS A 108 52.22 -11.99 42.29
CA LYS A 108 51.46 -10.72 42.42
C LYS A 108 50.48 -10.37 41.29
N ALA A 109 50.33 -11.22 40.27
CA ALA A 109 49.43 -10.96 39.13
C ALA A 109 48.12 -11.78 39.13
N ALA A 110 47.90 -12.67 40.10
CA ALA A 110 46.73 -13.58 40.12
C ALA A 110 45.57 -13.16 41.05
N ARG A 111 45.60 -11.97 41.67
CA ARG A 111 44.55 -11.51 42.60
C ARG A 111 43.60 -10.44 42.06
N LYS A 112 43.69 -10.04 40.79
CA LYS A 112 42.89 -8.93 40.22
C LYS A 112 41.80 -9.35 39.22
N ARG A 113 41.41 -10.62 39.19
CA ARG A 113 40.33 -11.12 38.32
C ARG A 113 39.47 -12.12 39.07
N HIS A 114 38.58 -11.67 39.93
CA HIS A 114 37.29 -12.33 40.23
C HIS A 114 36.46 -11.37 41.09
N GLY A 115 35.36 -10.85 40.54
CA GLY A 115 34.45 -10.01 41.32
C GLY A 115 33.46 -9.17 40.52
N ARG A 116 32.72 -9.75 39.55
CA ARG A 116 31.40 -9.22 39.17
C ARG A 116 30.60 -10.18 38.29
N ARG A 117 29.75 -11.01 38.90
CA ARG A 117 28.52 -11.52 38.28
C ARG A 117 27.60 -12.04 39.39
N GLY A 118 26.39 -11.51 39.43
CA GLY A 118 25.35 -11.88 40.39
C GLY A 118 24.09 -11.09 40.08
N GLY A 119 23.38 -11.55 39.04
CA GLY A 119 22.08 -11.05 38.63
C GLY A 119 20.95 -11.75 39.39
N SER A 120 19.94 -10.94 39.70
CA SER A 120 18.56 -11.21 40.11
C SER A 120 17.96 -12.60 39.83
N HIS A 121 17.29 -13.18 40.83
CA HIS A 121 15.91 -13.70 40.75
C HIS A 121 15.33 -13.77 42.16
N LYS A 122 14.21 -13.09 42.44
CA LYS A 122 13.37 -13.37 43.62
C LYS A 122 11.90 -13.36 43.18
N ALA A 123 11.34 -14.55 43.07
CA ALA A 123 9.90 -14.79 43.02
C ALA A 123 9.36 -14.79 44.46
N ALA A 124 8.14 -14.27 44.61
CA ALA A 124 7.39 -14.26 45.86
C ALA A 124 6.64 -15.60 46.03
N GLY A 125 6.61 -16.10 47.27
CA GLY A 125 5.80 -17.24 47.70
C GLY A 125 5.56 -17.11 49.21
N ALA A 126 4.30 -17.18 49.60
CA ALA A 126 3.74 -16.89 50.92
C ALA A 126 3.77 -18.10 51.88
N SER A 127 3.23 -17.87 53.10
CA SER A 127 2.98 -18.79 54.24
C SER A 127 4.19 -19.06 55.16
N GLY A 128 4.11 -19.16 56.48
CA GLY A 128 3.02 -19.10 57.45
C GLY A 128 3.53 -19.59 58.82
N ALA A 129 3.10 -18.91 59.89
CA ALA A 129 2.87 -19.37 61.27
C ALA A 129 3.94 -20.11 62.14
N SER A 130 4.15 -19.49 63.32
CA SER A 130 4.13 -20.06 64.70
C SER A 130 5.31 -20.85 65.28
N GLY A 131 5.63 -20.55 66.55
CA GLY A 131 6.36 -21.45 67.45
C GLY A 131 7.25 -20.74 68.48
N ALA A 132 6.65 -20.32 69.61
CA ALA A 132 7.36 -19.90 70.82
C ALA A 132 7.74 -21.12 71.69
N ALA A 133 8.89 -21.07 72.37
CA ALA A 133 9.07 -21.49 73.78
C ALA A 133 10.57 -21.53 74.18
N GLU A 134 10.80 -21.09 75.41
CA GLU A 134 12.04 -20.82 76.13
C GLU A 134 12.82 -22.07 76.60
N GLY A 135 14.09 -21.90 76.99
CA GLY A 135 14.75 -22.87 77.87
C GLY A 135 16.29 -22.94 77.93
N ARG A 136 16.93 -21.89 78.46
CA ARG A 136 18.00 -21.92 79.49
C ARG A 136 19.42 -22.53 79.24
N GLU A 137 20.38 -21.60 79.32
CA GLU A 137 21.74 -21.60 79.91
C GLU A 137 22.80 -22.66 79.56
N GLY A 138 23.94 -22.16 79.04
CA GLY A 138 25.23 -22.86 78.98
C GLY A 138 26.31 -21.96 78.38
N ALA A 139 27.11 -21.33 79.24
CA ALA A 139 28.19 -20.41 78.89
C ALA A 139 29.37 -21.11 78.20
N THR A 140 29.84 -20.57 77.08
CA THR A 140 31.26 -20.58 76.66
C THR A 140 31.52 -19.37 75.78
N GLU A 141 32.27 -18.41 76.32
CA GLU A 141 32.91 -17.32 75.59
C GLU A 141 33.98 -17.88 74.64
N GLY A 142 34.08 -17.35 73.41
CA GLY A 142 35.16 -17.73 72.51
C GLY A 142 35.02 -17.24 71.07
N ALA A 143 35.36 -15.97 70.86
CA ALA A 143 35.91 -15.38 69.63
C ALA A 143 35.01 -15.13 68.40
N GLU A 144 35.11 -13.87 67.94
CA GLU A 144 34.67 -13.29 66.66
C GLU A 144 33.26 -12.68 66.54
N GLU A 145 32.81 -11.99 67.59
CA GLU A 145 32.09 -10.73 67.37
C GLU A 145 33.08 -9.64 66.94
N ALA A 146 33.26 -9.50 65.63
CA ALA A 146 33.79 -8.26 65.07
C ALA A 146 32.79 -7.14 65.40
N SER A 147 33.07 -6.46 66.50
CA SER A 147 32.56 -5.16 66.92
C SER A 147 32.05 -4.33 65.73
N ARG A 148 30.75 -4.40 65.44
CA ARG A 148 30.07 -3.31 64.75
C ARG A 148 29.71 -2.33 65.84
N ALA A 149 30.64 -1.42 66.11
CA ALA A 149 30.39 -0.21 66.88
C ALA A 149 29.03 0.37 66.48
N PRO A 150 28.21 0.86 67.43
CA PRO A 150 26.96 1.53 67.09
C PRO A 150 27.34 2.70 66.18
N LEU A 151 27.03 2.58 64.89
CA LEU A 151 27.27 3.67 63.95
C LEU A 151 26.64 4.90 64.58
N SER A 152 27.45 5.94 64.74
CA SER A 152 27.00 7.21 65.28
C SER A 152 25.68 7.57 64.61
N ARG A 153 24.74 8.18 65.34
CA ARG A 153 23.47 8.70 64.78
C ARG A 153 23.72 9.51 63.50
N VAL A 154 24.91 10.08 63.36
CA VAL A 154 25.43 10.78 62.20
C VAL A 154 25.86 9.84 61.06
N GLU A 155 26.57 8.75 61.33
CA GLU A 155 26.99 7.76 60.32
C GLU A 155 25.82 6.94 59.78
N ALA A 156 24.87 6.56 60.63
CA ALA A 156 23.62 5.94 60.21
C ALA A 156 22.80 6.89 59.32
N ARG A 157 22.75 8.20 59.65
CA ARG A 157 22.14 9.25 58.80
C ARG A 157 22.90 9.47 57.50
N ARG A 158 24.23 9.35 57.49
CA ARG A 158 25.08 9.55 56.30
C ARG A 158 24.94 8.37 55.32
N GLN A 159 24.90 7.14 55.83
CA GLN A 159 24.61 5.96 55.01
C GLN A 159 23.16 5.96 54.50
N ALA A 160 22.19 6.44 55.28
CA ALA A 160 20.81 6.62 54.81
C ALA A 160 20.69 7.69 53.70
N ARG A 161 21.54 8.73 53.71
CA ARG A 161 21.65 9.72 52.62
C ARG A 161 22.34 9.15 51.39
N ALA A 162 23.35 8.31 51.54
CA ALA A 162 24.07 7.65 50.44
C ALA A 162 23.25 6.54 49.74
N ARG A 163 22.20 6.03 50.39
CA ARG A 163 21.23 5.08 49.80
C ARG A 163 20.12 5.75 48.99
N LYS A 164 20.04 7.08 48.99
CA LYS A 164 19.09 7.79 48.12
C LYS A 164 19.62 7.71 46.69
N ALA A 165 18.84 7.13 45.80
CA ALA A 165 19.15 7.13 44.37
C ALA A 165 19.50 8.56 43.96
N SER A 166 20.66 8.74 43.30
CA SER A 166 21.11 10.05 42.84
C SER A 166 19.96 10.73 42.09
N PRO A 167 19.63 12.00 42.35
CA PRO A 167 18.56 12.73 41.66
C PRO A 167 18.68 12.62 40.13
N ALA A 168 19.91 12.53 39.62
CA ALA A 168 20.19 12.30 38.20
C ALA A 168 19.70 10.93 37.69
N VAL A 169 19.78 9.87 38.50
CA VAL A 169 19.29 8.52 38.15
C VAL A 169 17.77 8.46 38.17
N VAL A 170 17.13 9.19 39.10
CA VAL A 170 15.66 9.31 39.13
C VAL A 170 15.16 10.12 37.93
N ALA A 171 15.84 11.23 37.60
CA ALA A 171 15.53 12.03 36.42
C ALA A 171 15.72 11.25 35.10
N SER A 172 16.82 10.52 34.94
CA SER A 172 17.05 9.70 33.74
C SER A 172 16.02 8.59 33.59
N ARG A 173 15.54 8.01 34.70
CA ARG A 173 14.47 7.00 34.68
C ARG A 173 13.14 7.60 34.24
N ALA A 174 12.78 8.78 34.76
CA ALA A 174 11.55 9.48 34.37
C ALA A 174 11.58 9.86 32.88
N ILE A 175 12.72 10.37 32.38
CA ILE A 175 12.90 10.68 30.96
C ILE A 175 12.77 9.39 30.12
N GLY A 176 13.46 8.32 30.51
CA GLY A 176 13.37 7.03 29.82
C GLY A 176 11.94 6.48 29.77
N GLU A 177 11.19 6.60 30.87
CA GLU A 177 9.78 6.18 30.94
C GLU A 177 8.88 7.01 30.02
N VAL A 178 9.08 8.32 29.94
CA VAL A 178 8.37 9.20 28.97
C VAL A 178 8.69 8.81 27.53
N PHE A 179 9.94 8.51 27.19
CA PHE A 179 10.30 8.07 25.84
C PHE A 179 9.72 6.68 25.51
N ILE A 180 9.74 5.74 26.46
CA ILE A 180 9.16 4.40 26.27
C ILE A 180 7.65 4.50 26.07
N THR A 181 6.95 5.23 26.94
CA THR A 181 5.50 5.41 26.85
C THR A 181 5.12 6.12 25.55
N THR A 182 5.85 7.16 25.15
CA THR A 182 5.63 7.84 23.88
C THR A 182 5.85 6.89 22.70
N GLY A 183 6.92 6.10 22.71
CA GLY A 183 7.19 5.10 21.67
C GLY A 183 6.10 4.04 21.56
N VAL A 184 5.63 3.51 22.69
CA VAL A 184 4.52 2.55 22.74
C VAL A 184 3.23 3.17 22.21
N LEU A 185 2.93 4.43 22.57
CA LEU A 185 1.77 5.15 22.04
C LEU A 185 1.85 5.35 20.53
N MET A 186 3.02 5.70 19.99
CA MET A 186 3.21 5.82 18.54
C MET A 186 3.04 4.47 17.83
N LEU A 187 3.58 3.38 18.38
CA LEU A 187 3.41 2.03 17.81
C LEU A 187 1.94 1.59 17.82
N LEU A 188 1.23 1.83 18.93
CA LEU A 188 -0.21 1.56 19.02
C LEU A 188 -1.00 2.42 18.03
N PHE A 189 -0.63 3.69 17.87
CA PHE A 189 -1.28 4.58 16.91
C PHE A 189 -1.11 4.10 15.47
N VAL A 190 0.11 3.69 15.06
CA VAL A 190 0.35 3.14 13.72
C VAL A 190 -0.45 1.85 13.50
N THR A 191 -0.47 0.96 14.50
CA THR A 191 -1.26 -0.29 14.44
C THR A 191 -2.76 0.02 14.30
N TYR A 192 -3.27 0.99 15.07
CA TYR A 192 -4.64 1.46 14.98
C TYR A 192 -4.97 2.01 13.59
N GLN A 193 -4.09 2.83 13.00
CA GLN A 193 -4.31 3.37 11.65
C GLN A 193 -4.47 2.25 10.61
N LEU A 194 -3.62 1.23 10.65
CA LEU A 194 -3.68 0.11 9.70
C LEU A 194 -4.93 -0.76 9.91
N TRP A 195 -5.28 -1.05 11.16
CA TRP A 195 -6.41 -1.94 11.46
C TRP A 195 -7.77 -1.23 11.32
N TRP A 196 -7.92 -0.05 11.91
CA TRP A 196 -9.19 0.66 11.96
C TRP A 196 -9.66 1.14 10.58
N THR A 197 -8.73 1.63 9.73
CA THR A 197 -9.08 2.07 8.37
C THR A 197 -9.59 0.91 7.52
N ASN A 198 -8.99 -0.28 7.64
CA ASN A 198 -9.46 -1.50 6.97
C ASN A 198 -10.85 -1.90 7.45
N VAL A 199 -11.08 -1.93 8.76
CA VAL A 199 -12.40 -2.26 9.33
C VAL A 199 -13.48 -1.29 8.85
N ARG A 200 -13.21 0.02 8.91
CA ARG A 200 -14.15 1.05 8.44
C ARG A 200 -14.45 0.92 6.95
N ALA A 201 -13.43 0.64 6.14
CA ALA A 201 -13.59 0.49 4.70
C ALA A 201 -14.40 -0.76 4.33
N HIS A 202 -14.16 -1.91 4.98
CA HIS A 202 -15.01 -3.09 4.80
C HIS A 202 -16.47 -2.81 5.18
N ALA A 203 -16.71 -2.05 6.25
CA ALA A 203 -18.07 -1.66 6.63
C ALA A 203 -18.73 -0.74 5.59
N GLN A 204 -17.98 0.17 4.97
CA GLN A 204 -18.48 1.05 3.91
C GLN A 204 -18.73 0.25 2.62
N ALA A 205 -17.74 -0.50 2.13
CA ALA A 205 -17.86 -1.36 0.97
C ALA A 205 -18.99 -2.39 1.11
N GLY A 206 -19.17 -2.98 2.30
CA GLY A 206 -20.26 -3.92 2.57
C GLY A 206 -21.65 -3.29 2.54
N LYS A 207 -21.77 -2.03 2.99
CA LYS A 207 -23.02 -1.25 2.84
C LYS A 207 -23.31 -0.96 1.38
N GLU A 208 -22.34 -0.40 0.65
CA GLU A 208 -22.48 -0.11 -0.79
C GLU A 208 -22.80 -1.38 -1.59
N ALA A 209 -22.19 -2.53 -1.26
CA ALA A 209 -22.52 -3.80 -1.89
C ALA A 209 -23.96 -4.25 -1.62
N SER A 210 -24.44 -4.07 -0.39
CA SER A 210 -25.80 -4.43 0.00
C SER A 210 -26.82 -3.51 -0.66
N ASP A 211 -26.57 -2.21 -0.63
CA ASP A 211 -27.41 -1.19 -1.25
C ASP A 211 -27.51 -1.43 -2.77
N LEU A 212 -26.38 -1.71 -3.43
CA LEU A 212 -26.37 -2.04 -4.86
C LEU A 212 -27.16 -3.32 -5.17
N GLN A 213 -27.03 -4.35 -4.33
CA GLN A 213 -27.81 -5.59 -4.49
C GLN A 213 -29.31 -5.38 -4.26
N ASP A 214 -29.68 -4.50 -3.32
CA ASP A 214 -31.08 -4.19 -3.02
C ASP A 214 -31.71 -3.32 -4.12
N ASP A 215 -31.00 -2.31 -4.64
CA ASP A 215 -31.38 -1.54 -5.82
C ASP A 215 -31.67 -2.48 -7.02
N TRP A 216 -30.79 -3.46 -7.24
CA TRP A 216 -30.96 -4.45 -8.30
C TRP A 216 -32.19 -5.34 -8.09
N LYS A 217 -32.47 -5.78 -6.84
CA LYS A 217 -33.67 -6.58 -6.52
C LYS A 217 -34.96 -5.77 -6.72
N ASN A 218 -34.92 -4.48 -6.42
CA ASN A 218 -36.06 -3.58 -6.55
C ASN A 218 -36.27 -3.10 -8.00
N GLY A 219 -35.37 -3.47 -8.92
CA GLY A 219 -35.49 -3.11 -10.34
C GLY A 219 -35.20 -1.64 -10.63
N GLU A 220 -34.54 -0.92 -9.71
CA GLU A 220 -34.13 0.47 -9.89
C GLU A 220 -32.95 0.51 -10.88
N ARG A 221 -33.27 0.40 -12.18
CA ARG A 221 -32.29 0.51 -13.26
C ARG A 221 -31.83 1.96 -13.33
N LYS A 222 -30.53 2.19 -13.19
CA LYS A 222 -29.88 3.44 -13.60
C LYS A 222 -29.11 3.20 -14.91
N PRO A 223 -29.79 3.08 -16.07
CA PRO A 223 -29.09 2.96 -17.34
C PRO A 223 -28.45 4.31 -17.69
N GLY A 224 -27.14 4.33 -17.90
CA GLY A 224 -26.44 5.55 -18.28
C GLY A 224 -24.97 5.54 -17.89
N ALA A 225 -24.32 6.69 -18.08
CA ALA A 225 -23.00 6.94 -17.50
C ALA A 225 -23.14 7.02 -15.98
N PHE A 226 -22.22 6.37 -15.26
CA PHE A 226 -22.18 6.42 -13.81
C PHE A 226 -21.55 7.73 -13.34
N GLU A 227 -22.07 8.30 -12.26
CA GLU A 227 -21.47 9.48 -11.65
C GLU A 227 -20.16 9.11 -10.96
N PRO A 228 -19.15 10.01 -10.90
CA PRO A 228 -17.91 9.74 -10.19
C PRO A 228 -18.16 9.37 -8.71
N GLY A 229 -17.70 8.18 -8.32
CA GLY A 229 -17.92 7.61 -6.99
C GLY A 229 -19.15 6.70 -6.87
N GLN A 230 -19.96 6.58 -7.91
CA GLN A 230 -21.15 5.73 -7.91
C GLN A 230 -20.77 4.26 -8.13
N GLY A 231 -21.18 3.39 -7.19
CA GLY A 231 -21.08 1.95 -7.34
C GLY A 231 -21.99 1.42 -8.45
N PHE A 232 -21.47 0.54 -9.30
CA PHE A 232 -22.23 -0.01 -10.43
C PHE A 232 -22.08 -1.52 -10.65
N ALA A 233 -21.09 -2.15 -10.03
CA ALA A 233 -20.85 -3.58 -10.14
C ALA A 233 -20.22 -4.12 -8.85
N LEU A 234 -20.19 -5.44 -8.72
CA LEU A 234 -19.40 -6.15 -7.71
C LEU A 234 -18.28 -6.92 -8.40
N LEU A 235 -17.06 -6.79 -7.87
CA LEU A 235 -15.92 -7.60 -8.24
C LEU A 235 -15.79 -8.77 -7.27
N HIS A 236 -15.72 -9.99 -7.82
CA HIS A 236 -15.46 -11.21 -7.08
C HIS A 236 -14.15 -11.83 -7.54
N ILE A 237 -13.27 -12.17 -6.60
CA ILE A 237 -12.05 -12.94 -6.86
C ILE A 237 -12.03 -14.12 -5.88
N PRO A 238 -12.65 -15.26 -6.23
CA PRO A 238 -12.87 -16.38 -5.31
C PRO A 238 -11.61 -16.89 -4.62
N LYS A 239 -10.50 -17.06 -5.36
CA LYS A 239 -9.22 -17.54 -4.79
C LYS A 239 -8.67 -16.66 -3.68
N LEU A 240 -9.04 -15.38 -3.67
CA LEU A 240 -8.56 -14.39 -2.71
C LEU A 240 -9.62 -14.01 -1.66
N ASP A 241 -10.79 -14.66 -1.68
CA ASP A 241 -11.96 -14.31 -0.85
C ASP A 241 -12.35 -12.82 -0.94
N VAL A 242 -12.20 -12.23 -2.14
CA VAL A 242 -12.53 -10.81 -2.36
C VAL A 242 -13.93 -10.69 -2.95
N VAL A 243 -14.77 -9.90 -2.29
CA VAL A 243 -16.03 -9.36 -2.83
C VAL A 243 -16.06 -7.87 -2.52
N VAL A 244 -16.04 -7.04 -3.56
CA VAL A 244 -15.89 -5.58 -3.39
C VAL A 244 -16.70 -4.80 -4.44
N PRO A 245 -17.35 -3.68 -4.09
CA PRO A 245 -17.98 -2.82 -5.09
C PRO A 245 -16.96 -2.19 -6.04
N ILE A 246 -17.35 -2.12 -7.30
CA ILE A 246 -16.72 -1.31 -8.33
C ILE A 246 -17.51 -0.02 -8.45
N ALA A 247 -16.82 1.11 -8.30
CA ALA A 247 -17.37 2.43 -8.53
C ALA A 247 -16.70 3.14 -9.71
N GLU A 248 -17.40 4.09 -10.31
CA GLU A 248 -16.87 4.88 -11.42
C GLU A 248 -15.83 5.90 -10.92
N GLY A 249 -14.68 5.95 -11.58
CA GLY A 249 -13.57 6.84 -11.21
C GLY A 249 -12.63 6.24 -10.17
N ILE A 250 -11.46 6.88 -10.01
CA ILE A 250 -10.35 6.40 -9.14
C ILE A 250 -9.97 7.42 -8.06
N ASP A 251 -10.87 8.37 -7.72
CA ASP A 251 -10.63 9.33 -6.65
C ASP A 251 -10.45 8.62 -5.30
N SER A 252 -9.42 8.99 -4.56
CA SER A 252 -9.11 8.33 -3.29
C SER A 252 -10.25 8.48 -2.28
N LYS A 253 -10.80 9.67 -2.08
CA LYS A 253 -11.77 9.92 -1.00
C LYS A 253 -13.17 9.41 -1.31
N ARG A 254 -13.55 9.46 -2.59
CA ARG A 254 -14.88 9.05 -3.06
C ARG A 254 -14.95 7.56 -3.35
N VAL A 255 -13.84 6.95 -3.76
CA VAL A 255 -13.82 5.54 -4.19
C VAL A 255 -12.88 4.69 -3.34
N LEU A 256 -11.57 4.88 -3.48
CA LEU A 256 -10.59 3.89 -3.01
C LEU A 256 -10.56 3.80 -1.46
N ASP A 257 -10.56 4.93 -0.76
CA ASP A 257 -10.53 5.01 0.70
C ASP A 257 -11.84 4.55 1.36
N ARG A 258 -12.90 4.32 0.55
CA ARG A 258 -14.15 3.70 1.01
C ARG A 258 -14.13 2.18 0.91
N GLY A 259 -13.00 1.61 0.52
CA GLY A 259 -12.83 0.17 0.34
C GLY A 259 -13.44 -0.39 -0.93
N MET A 260 -13.74 0.47 -1.90
CA MET A 260 -14.18 0.07 -3.24
C MET A 260 -12.98 -0.02 -4.19
N VAL A 261 -13.19 -0.66 -5.33
CA VAL A 261 -12.27 -0.56 -6.49
C VAL A 261 -12.82 0.45 -7.48
N GLY A 262 -11.94 1.20 -8.14
CA GLY A 262 -12.31 2.27 -9.05
C GLY A 262 -12.10 1.89 -10.51
N HIS A 263 -13.09 2.13 -11.36
CA HIS A 263 -12.94 2.06 -12.81
C HIS A 263 -12.23 3.31 -13.33
N TYR A 264 -11.26 3.13 -14.24
CA TYR A 264 -10.64 4.26 -14.92
C TYR A 264 -11.63 4.90 -15.90
N ALA A 265 -12.32 5.95 -15.46
CA ALA A 265 -13.46 6.52 -16.16
C ALA A 265 -13.22 7.90 -16.81
N GLU A 266 -12.10 8.55 -16.47
CA GLU A 266 -11.89 9.97 -16.74
C GLU A 266 -10.71 10.24 -17.70
N GLY A 267 -10.89 11.23 -18.57
CA GLY A 267 -9.84 11.78 -19.43
C GLY A 267 -9.16 10.73 -20.31
N ALA A 268 -7.83 10.88 -20.44
CA ALA A 268 -7.00 9.99 -21.27
C ALA A 268 -6.85 8.56 -20.71
N LEU A 269 -7.28 8.33 -19.47
CA LEU A 269 -7.22 7.01 -18.84
C LEU A 269 -8.54 6.24 -18.96
N LYS A 270 -9.58 6.81 -19.58
CA LYS A 270 -10.88 6.17 -19.71
C LYS A 270 -10.76 4.80 -20.39
N THR A 271 -11.20 3.76 -19.70
CA THR A 271 -11.20 2.37 -20.17
C THR A 271 -12.60 1.91 -20.61
N ALA A 272 -12.64 0.77 -21.30
CA ALA A 272 -13.88 0.19 -21.83
C ALA A 272 -14.68 -0.49 -20.72
N MET A 273 -16.00 -0.47 -20.81
CA MET A 273 -16.88 -1.18 -19.88
C MET A 273 -16.91 -2.71 -20.14
N PRO A 274 -17.32 -3.55 -19.16
CA PRO A 274 -17.33 -5.00 -19.31
C PRO A 274 -18.25 -5.52 -20.44
N ASP A 275 -19.33 -4.80 -20.74
CA ASP A 275 -20.32 -5.12 -21.77
C ASP A 275 -19.82 -4.82 -23.20
N GLU A 276 -18.79 -3.98 -23.33
CA GLU A 276 -18.18 -3.68 -24.61
C GLU A 276 -17.59 -4.95 -25.25
N LYS A 277 -17.80 -5.08 -26.57
CA LYS A 277 -17.42 -6.29 -27.31
C LYS A 277 -15.91 -6.42 -27.51
N LYS A 278 -15.16 -5.33 -27.37
CA LYS A 278 -13.70 -5.28 -27.42
C LYS A 278 -13.23 -4.12 -26.55
N GLY A 279 -12.12 -4.29 -25.86
CA GLY A 279 -11.52 -3.28 -25.02
C GLY A 279 -10.84 -3.88 -23.80
N ASN A 280 -10.38 -2.99 -22.94
CA ASN A 280 -9.74 -3.31 -21.68
C ASN A 280 -10.51 -2.60 -20.57
N PHE A 281 -11.06 -3.34 -19.61
CA PHE A 281 -11.72 -2.81 -18.43
C PHE A 281 -10.70 -2.63 -17.30
N GLY A 282 -10.31 -1.38 -17.02
CA GLY A 282 -9.28 -1.06 -16.06
C GLY A 282 -9.85 -0.78 -14.67
N LEU A 283 -9.29 -1.43 -13.65
CA LEU A 283 -9.64 -1.23 -12.24
C LEU A 283 -8.41 -0.87 -11.41
N ALA A 284 -8.56 0.07 -10.49
CA ALA A 284 -7.57 0.41 -9.47
C ALA A 284 -8.09 0.04 -8.07
N GLY A 285 -7.20 -0.45 -7.21
CA GLY A 285 -7.56 -0.84 -5.84
C GLY A 285 -6.39 -0.77 -4.87
N HIS A 286 -6.69 -0.51 -3.59
CA HIS A 286 -5.68 -0.44 -2.54
C HIS A 286 -4.99 -1.78 -2.29
N ARG A 287 -3.70 -1.70 -1.93
CA ARG A 287 -2.86 -2.86 -1.62
C ARG A 287 -2.82 -3.21 -0.15
N ASN A 288 -2.84 -2.21 0.74
CA ASN A 288 -2.50 -2.40 2.16
C ASN A 288 -3.43 -1.68 3.13
N THR A 289 -4.35 -0.87 2.61
CA THR A 289 -5.24 -0.03 3.42
C THR A 289 -6.66 -0.10 2.87
N HIS A 290 -7.60 0.44 3.64
CA HIS A 290 -9.02 0.54 3.31
C HIS A 290 -9.58 -0.74 2.69
N GLY A 291 -9.46 -1.85 3.40
CA GLY A 291 -10.01 -3.15 3.00
C GLY A 291 -9.14 -3.91 2.00
N GLU A 292 -8.11 -3.26 1.45
CA GLU A 292 -7.00 -3.87 0.73
C GLU A 292 -7.40 -4.90 -0.35
N PRO A 293 -8.39 -4.59 -1.23
CA PRO A 293 -8.99 -5.57 -2.13
C PRO A 293 -7.97 -6.20 -3.08
N PHE A 294 -6.87 -5.50 -3.39
CA PHE A 294 -5.83 -5.98 -4.28
C PHE A 294 -4.53 -6.42 -3.59
N ARG A 295 -4.55 -6.63 -2.27
CA ARG A 295 -3.36 -7.06 -1.52
C ARG A 295 -2.68 -8.30 -2.08
N TYR A 296 -3.47 -9.26 -2.52
CA TYR A 296 -2.95 -10.58 -2.91
C TYR A 296 -3.20 -10.93 -4.37
N ILE A 297 -3.43 -9.95 -5.26
CA ILE A 297 -3.60 -10.23 -6.69
C ILE A 297 -2.35 -10.85 -7.33
N ASN A 298 -1.18 -10.72 -6.70
CA ASN A 298 0.05 -11.41 -7.09
C ASN A 298 0.02 -12.93 -6.87
N ARG A 299 -0.97 -13.45 -6.13
CA ARG A 299 -1.16 -14.89 -5.90
C ARG A 299 -2.10 -15.53 -6.92
N LEU A 300 -2.65 -14.73 -7.83
CA LEU A 300 -3.42 -15.24 -8.95
C LEU A 300 -2.48 -15.94 -9.93
N GLU A 301 -2.96 -17.06 -10.45
CA GLU A 301 -2.32 -17.91 -11.42
C GLU A 301 -3.17 -17.93 -12.70
N PRO A 302 -2.57 -18.25 -13.86
CA PRO A 302 -3.31 -18.35 -15.10
C PRO A 302 -4.52 -19.28 -14.99
N GLY A 303 -5.71 -18.80 -15.35
CA GLY A 303 -6.97 -19.54 -15.25
C GLY A 303 -7.80 -19.25 -14.00
N ASP A 304 -7.27 -18.52 -13.01
CA ASP A 304 -8.05 -18.11 -11.86
C ASP A 304 -9.20 -17.15 -12.28
N PRO A 305 -10.43 -17.36 -11.77
CA PRO A 305 -11.56 -16.52 -12.15
C PRO A 305 -11.51 -15.15 -11.47
N ILE A 306 -11.84 -14.13 -12.26
CA ILE A 306 -12.11 -12.75 -11.83
C ILE A 306 -13.49 -12.41 -12.39
N VAL A 307 -14.49 -12.28 -11.54
CA VAL A 307 -15.90 -12.14 -11.97
C VAL A 307 -16.41 -10.74 -11.67
N VAL A 308 -16.95 -10.08 -12.68
CA VAL A 308 -17.64 -8.79 -12.54
C VAL A 308 -19.15 -9.05 -12.62
N GLU A 309 -19.85 -8.83 -11.52
CA GLU A 309 -21.31 -8.92 -11.43
C GLU A 309 -21.91 -7.53 -11.60
N THR A 310 -22.81 -7.38 -12.56
CA THR A 310 -23.64 -6.17 -12.73
C THR A 310 -25.11 -6.48 -12.42
N GLN A 311 -25.99 -5.50 -12.60
CA GLN A 311 -27.43 -5.70 -12.46
C GLN A 311 -27.94 -6.88 -13.31
N ASP A 312 -27.49 -6.96 -14.56
CA ASP A 312 -28.06 -7.86 -15.57
C ASP A 312 -27.15 -9.02 -15.97
N THR A 313 -25.83 -8.94 -15.73
CA THR A 313 -24.84 -9.84 -16.34
C THR A 313 -23.68 -10.15 -15.39
N TYR A 314 -23.17 -11.38 -15.45
CA TYR A 314 -21.86 -11.77 -14.94
C TYR A 314 -20.85 -11.82 -16.08
N TYR A 315 -19.73 -11.13 -15.93
CA TYR A 315 -18.59 -11.20 -16.83
C TYR A 315 -17.46 -11.96 -16.15
N VAL A 316 -17.18 -13.17 -16.62
CA VAL A 316 -16.13 -14.03 -16.07
C VAL A 316 -14.88 -13.81 -16.90
N TYR A 317 -13.83 -13.32 -16.25
CA TYR A 317 -12.48 -13.24 -16.79
C TYR A 317 -11.62 -14.33 -16.16
N LYS A 318 -10.62 -14.77 -16.90
CA LYS A 318 -9.58 -15.68 -16.42
C LYS A 318 -8.26 -14.91 -16.38
N MET A 319 -7.58 -14.96 -15.25
CA MET A 319 -6.24 -14.38 -15.12
C MET A 319 -5.33 -14.98 -16.21
N ALA A 320 -4.55 -14.13 -16.88
CA ALA A 320 -3.70 -14.52 -17.99
C ALA A 320 -2.21 -14.23 -17.71
N SER A 321 -1.90 -13.02 -17.25
CA SER A 321 -0.51 -12.59 -17.05
C SER A 321 -0.39 -11.52 -15.97
N ILE A 322 0.85 -11.30 -15.51
CA ILE A 322 1.19 -10.35 -14.45
C ILE A 322 2.46 -9.58 -14.81
N LEU A 323 2.45 -8.27 -14.57
CA LEU A 323 3.64 -7.43 -14.52
C LEU A 323 3.87 -7.00 -13.07
N PRO A 324 4.80 -7.66 -12.35
CA PRO A 324 4.90 -7.51 -10.90
C PRO A 324 5.36 -6.11 -10.45
N VAL A 325 6.12 -5.41 -11.28
CA VAL A 325 6.64 -4.06 -11.01
C VAL A 325 6.69 -3.25 -12.30
N THR A 326 6.09 -2.07 -12.28
CA THR A 326 6.20 -1.05 -13.34
C THR A 326 6.16 0.37 -12.75
N SER A 327 6.65 1.35 -13.52
CA SER A 327 6.51 2.77 -13.18
C SER A 327 5.03 3.16 -13.02
N PRO A 328 4.66 4.02 -12.04
CA PRO A 328 3.31 4.59 -11.93
C PRO A 328 2.86 5.35 -13.18
N SER A 329 3.78 5.85 -14.00
CA SER A 329 3.48 6.56 -15.25
C SER A 329 3.26 5.65 -16.46
N ASN A 330 3.39 4.33 -16.31
CA ASN A 330 3.14 3.39 -17.40
C ASN A 330 1.63 3.18 -17.61
N ILE A 331 1.00 4.14 -18.29
CA ILE A 331 -0.43 4.10 -18.59
C ILE A 331 -0.79 3.13 -19.71
N SER A 332 0.18 2.69 -20.52
CA SER A 332 -0.05 1.80 -21.67
C SER A 332 -0.53 0.38 -21.29
N VAL A 333 -0.45 0.06 -20.00
CA VAL A 333 -1.04 -1.16 -19.42
C VAL A 333 -2.57 -1.14 -19.42
N LEU A 334 -3.17 0.04 -19.64
CA LEU A 334 -4.62 0.27 -19.75
C LEU A 334 -5.09 0.40 -21.21
N ASP A 335 -4.19 0.35 -22.19
CA ASP A 335 -4.56 0.42 -23.61
C ASP A 335 -5.59 -0.67 -23.97
N PRO A 336 -6.45 -0.48 -25.00
CA PRO A 336 -7.43 -1.49 -25.41
C PRO A 336 -6.85 -2.87 -25.72
N VAL A 337 -5.60 -2.91 -26.17
CA VAL A 337 -4.74 -4.10 -26.17
C VAL A 337 -3.55 -3.79 -25.27
N PRO A 338 -3.58 -4.24 -23.99
CA PRO A 338 -2.67 -3.70 -22.98
C PRO A 338 -1.23 -4.12 -23.23
N LYS A 339 -0.31 -3.16 -23.27
CA LYS A 339 1.11 -3.44 -23.55
C LYS A 339 1.75 -4.20 -22.39
N GLY A 340 2.55 -5.22 -22.73
CA GLY A 340 3.22 -6.09 -21.76
C GLY A 340 2.37 -7.26 -21.26
N SER A 341 1.08 -7.32 -21.61
CA SER A 341 0.18 -8.42 -21.22
C SER A 341 0.44 -9.73 -21.97
N GLY A 342 1.07 -9.68 -23.14
CA GLY A 342 1.19 -10.81 -24.08
C GLY A 342 -0.01 -10.94 -25.04
N PHE A 343 -1.05 -10.12 -24.91
CA PHE A 343 -2.13 -10.08 -25.89
C PHE A 343 -1.68 -9.40 -27.19
N THR A 344 -2.01 -10.00 -28.34
CA THR A 344 -1.51 -9.57 -29.66
C THR A 344 -2.58 -8.89 -30.54
N GLY A 345 -3.83 -8.84 -30.10
CA GLY A 345 -4.91 -8.25 -30.88
C GLY A 345 -6.13 -7.85 -30.05
N PRO A 346 -7.16 -7.29 -30.70
CA PRO A 346 -8.38 -6.88 -30.01
C PRO A 346 -9.08 -8.06 -29.32
N GLY A 347 -9.51 -7.84 -28.09
CA GLY A 347 -10.21 -8.82 -27.27
C GLY A 347 -10.98 -8.12 -26.15
N ARG A 348 -11.45 -8.89 -25.17
CA ARG A 348 -12.12 -8.37 -23.97
C ARG A 348 -11.25 -8.68 -22.77
N TYR A 349 -10.60 -7.65 -22.25
CA TYR A 349 -9.60 -7.76 -21.22
C TYR A 349 -10.05 -7.06 -19.93
N ILE A 350 -9.48 -7.48 -18.81
CA ILE A 350 -9.56 -6.77 -17.54
C ILE A 350 -8.14 -6.50 -17.05
N THR A 351 -7.91 -5.32 -16.49
CA THR A 351 -6.64 -4.91 -15.90
C THR A 351 -6.84 -4.51 -14.45
N LEU A 352 -6.16 -5.16 -13.51
CA LEU A 352 -6.16 -4.80 -12.10
C LEU A 352 -4.84 -4.10 -11.77
N THR A 353 -4.91 -2.88 -11.24
CA THR A 353 -3.74 -2.07 -10.87
C THR A 353 -3.70 -1.79 -9.38
N THR A 354 -2.51 -1.94 -8.78
CA THR A 354 -2.30 -1.64 -7.36
C THR A 354 -0.88 -1.19 -7.07
N CYS A 355 -0.63 -0.68 -5.87
CA CYS A 355 0.71 -0.27 -5.45
C CYS A 355 1.62 -1.48 -5.15
N THR A 356 2.93 -1.29 -5.33
CA THR A 356 3.96 -2.27 -4.99
C THR A 356 5.30 -1.57 -4.73
N PRO A 357 6.20 -2.12 -3.90
CA PRO A 357 5.99 -3.16 -2.88
C PRO A 357 4.89 -2.83 -1.84
N GLU A 358 4.62 -3.76 -0.92
CA GLU A 358 3.67 -3.50 0.17
C GLU A 358 4.08 -2.28 1.01
N PHE A 359 3.09 -1.53 1.50
CA PHE A 359 3.24 -0.33 2.34
C PHE A 359 3.95 0.86 1.68
N THR A 360 4.11 0.84 0.35
CA THR A 360 4.65 1.95 -0.44
C THR A 360 3.83 2.17 -1.70
N SER A 361 3.98 3.35 -2.31
CA SER A 361 3.36 3.74 -3.58
C SER A 361 4.38 3.95 -4.71
N LYS A 362 5.62 3.48 -4.50
CA LYS A 362 6.76 3.69 -5.41
C LYS A 362 6.51 3.17 -6.82
N TYR A 363 5.95 1.97 -6.94
CA TYR A 363 5.68 1.31 -8.22
C TYR A 363 4.22 0.83 -8.28
N ARG A 364 3.87 0.23 -9.42
CA ARG A 364 2.60 -0.44 -9.63
C ARG A 364 2.81 -1.90 -9.99
N MET A 365 1.86 -2.73 -9.57
CA MET A 365 1.70 -4.11 -10.00
C MET A 365 0.43 -4.20 -10.84
N ILE A 366 0.52 -4.95 -11.94
CA ILE A 366 -0.54 -5.08 -12.92
C ILE A 366 -0.87 -6.55 -13.13
N VAL A 367 -2.14 -6.92 -13.05
CA VAL A 367 -2.66 -8.24 -13.43
C VAL A 367 -3.62 -8.07 -14.58
N TRP A 368 -3.47 -8.90 -15.61
CA TRP A 368 -4.39 -8.95 -16.75
C TRP A 368 -5.18 -10.24 -16.74
N GLY A 369 -6.46 -10.11 -17.12
CA GLY A 369 -7.32 -11.25 -17.43
C GLY A 369 -7.97 -11.10 -18.79
N LYS A 370 -8.45 -12.21 -19.34
CA LYS A 370 -9.20 -12.28 -20.60
C LYS A 370 -10.58 -12.84 -20.33
N MET A 371 -11.60 -12.28 -20.97
CA MET A 371 -12.97 -12.76 -20.81
C MET A 371 -13.12 -14.19 -21.35
N ASP A 372 -13.83 -14.99 -20.56
CA ASP A 372 -14.13 -16.40 -20.78
C ASP A 372 -15.64 -16.61 -20.97
N GLU A 373 -16.47 -15.99 -20.12
CA GLU A 373 -17.94 -16.10 -20.17
C GLU A 373 -18.62 -14.74 -19.99
N GLU A 374 -19.64 -14.46 -20.80
CA GLU A 374 -20.64 -13.43 -20.56
C GLU A 374 -21.98 -14.12 -20.27
N ARG A 375 -22.45 -14.03 -19.03
CA ARG A 375 -23.60 -14.79 -18.53
C ARG A 375 -24.70 -13.87 -18.04
N PRO A 376 -25.88 -13.82 -18.68
CA PRO A 376 -27.03 -13.11 -18.16
C PRO A 376 -27.41 -13.61 -16.76
N ARG A 377 -27.75 -12.70 -15.84
CA ARG A 377 -28.10 -13.02 -14.45
C ARG A 377 -29.30 -13.96 -14.33
N SER A 378 -30.19 -13.94 -15.32
CA SER A 378 -31.32 -14.89 -15.45
C SER A 378 -30.89 -16.35 -15.56
N LYS A 379 -29.63 -16.64 -15.92
CA LYS A 379 -29.06 -18.00 -15.95
C LYS A 379 -28.45 -18.42 -14.60
N GLY A 380 -28.58 -17.61 -13.55
CA GLY A 380 -27.97 -17.86 -12.25
C GLY A 380 -26.46 -17.54 -12.22
N LYS A 381 -25.85 -17.74 -11.05
CA LYS A 381 -24.41 -17.49 -10.82
C LYS A 381 -23.56 -18.41 -11.72
N PRO A 382 -22.40 -17.94 -12.22
CA PRO A 382 -21.46 -18.78 -12.94
C PRO A 382 -20.79 -19.79 -12.00
N ASP A 383 -20.27 -20.89 -12.56
CA ASP A 383 -19.60 -21.97 -11.81
C ASP A 383 -18.45 -21.45 -10.95
N ALA A 384 -17.78 -20.40 -11.42
CA ALA A 384 -16.72 -19.70 -10.71
C ALA A 384 -17.13 -19.14 -9.33
N LEU A 385 -18.42 -18.94 -9.05
CA LEU A 385 -18.93 -18.39 -7.78
C LEU A 385 -19.67 -19.42 -6.90
N VAL A 386 -19.70 -20.70 -7.31
CA VAL A 386 -20.43 -21.76 -6.59
C VAL A 386 -19.58 -23.01 -6.34
N SER A 387 -18.31 -22.98 -6.73
CA SER A 387 -17.36 -24.10 -6.61
C SER A 387 -16.55 -24.11 -5.32
#